data_AF-A0A7R8HBT1-F1
#
_entry.id   AF-A0A7R8HBT1-F1
#
_cell.length_a   1.000
_cell.length_b   1.000
_cell.length_c   1.000
_cell.angle_alpha   90.00
_cell.angle_beta   90.00
_cell.angle_gamma   90.00
#
_symmetry.space_group_name_H-M   'P 1'
#
loop_
_entity.id
_entity.type
_entity.pdbx_description
1 polymer ?
#
loop_
_entity_poly.entity_id
_entity_poly.type
_entity_poly.pdbx_seq_one_letter_code
_entity_poly.pdbx_strand_id
1 'polypeptide(L)'
;MLNQGPHLINGDRLTPRRPHSHGERCSPPSYSPAQGKARAIVKKYRKHVRNIEFKKLKSVVPSISENQKVSQTEILEETIRYIDSLHQKLLERIQTDGIPDQLKEKVPLKQLNSMNGNELTKSQLSSLMKNAFQEQFSLNLSKKKKMDSDILKRLLQKESPREDSSRSQLLSPPICNNNSSTTNTSALNYHNLKSATLKYI
;
A
#
# COMPACT_ATOMS: atom_id res chain seq x y z
N MET A 1 29.29 1.04 -62.44
CA MET A 1 28.20 0.84 -61.46
C MET A 1 28.58 1.63 -60.22
N LEU A 2 28.37 2.95 -60.20
CA LEU A 2 27.20 3.71 -59.73
C LEU A 2 26.81 3.49 -58.24
N ASN A 3 27.07 4.55 -57.47
CA ASN A 3 26.44 5.06 -56.25
C ASN A 3 26.66 4.34 -54.90
N GLN A 4 27.52 4.96 -54.10
CA GLN A 4 27.33 5.10 -52.65
C GLN A 4 26.80 6.52 -52.37
N GLY A 5 25.66 6.60 -51.67
CA GLY A 5 25.07 7.82 -51.13
C GLY A 5 24.18 7.48 -49.93
N PRO A 6 24.06 8.36 -48.92
CA PRO A 6 23.81 7.99 -47.52
C PRO A 6 22.34 8.18 -47.12
N HIS A 7 21.89 7.46 -46.09
CA HIS A 7 20.67 7.85 -45.38
C HIS A 7 20.88 7.80 -43.86
N LEU A 8 21.14 8.98 -43.30
CA LEU A 8 20.93 9.27 -41.89
C LEU A 8 19.41 9.18 -41.65
N ILE A 9 19.00 8.27 -40.76
CA ILE A 9 17.64 8.23 -40.24
C ILE A 9 17.65 9.02 -38.94
N ASN A 10 16.99 10.16 -38.98
CA ASN A 10 16.70 11.01 -37.84
C ASN A 10 15.99 10.20 -36.76
N GLY A 11 16.63 10.07 -35.59
CA GLY A 11 16.00 9.59 -34.37
C GLY A 11 15.06 10.65 -33.84
N ASP A 12 13.85 10.70 -34.42
CA ASP A 12 12.77 11.53 -33.92
C ASP A 12 12.47 11.15 -32.47
N ARG A 13 12.75 12.12 -31.60
CA ARG A 13 12.38 12.16 -30.19
C ARG A 13 10.90 11.84 -30.02
N LEU A 14 10.60 10.66 -29.50
CA LEU A 14 9.35 10.42 -28.77
C LEU A 14 9.45 11.02 -27.36
N THR A 15 9.65 12.33 -27.26
CA THR A 15 9.24 13.05 -26.05
C THR A 15 7.75 13.33 -26.21
N PRO A 16 6.90 12.94 -25.25
CA PRO A 16 5.50 13.34 -25.24
C PRO A 16 5.46 14.87 -25.26
N ARG A 17 5.05 15.47 -26.39
CA ARG A 17 4.67 16.87 -26.46
C ARG A 17 3.52 17.05 -25.49
N ARG A 18 3.81 17.55 -24.29
CA ARG A 18 2.79 18.10 -23.41
C ARG A 18 2.12 19.24 -24.19
N PRO A 19 0.80 19.19 -24.41
CA PRO A 19 0.12 20.35 -24.97
C PRO A 19 0.28 21.49 -23.96
N HIS A 20 1.00 22.53 -24.37
CA HIS A 20 1.01 23.82 -23.70
C HIS A 20 -0.31 24.52 -24.06
N SER A 21 -1.40 24.09 -23.41
CA SER A 21 -2.61 24.90 -23.31
C SER A 21 -2.47 25.81 -22.11
N HIS A 22 -2.29 27.09 -22.39
CA HIS A 22 -2.53 28.16 -21.43
C HIS A 22 -4.01 28.13 -21.02
N GLY A 23 -4.29 28.26 -19.73
CA GLY A 23 -5.39 29.15 -19.32
C GLY A 23 -6.60 28.56 -18.62
N GLU A 24 -6.87 27.25 -18.62
CA GLU A 24 -7.93 26.70 -17.76
C GLU A 24 -7.31 26.08 -16.51
N ARG A 25 -7.04 26.93 -15.51
CA ARG A 25 -6.97 26.46 -14.13
C ARG A 25 -8.36 25.90 -13.81
N CYS A 26 -8.55 24.60 -14.04
CA CYS A 26 -9.63 23.84 -13.46
C CYS A 26 -9.59 24.11 -11.96
N SER A 27 -10.48 24.99 -11.50
CA SER A 27 -10.71 25.23 -10.09
C SER A 27 -10.84 23.86 -9.43
N PRO A 28 -10.05 23.56 -8.38
CA PRO A 28 -10.15 22.28 -7.71
C PRO A 28 -11.63 22.10 -7.32
N PRO A 29 -12.23 20.92 -7.58
CA PRO A 29 -13.63 20.67 -7.28
C PRO A 29 -13.95 21.20 -5.89
N SER A 30 -14.93 22.11 -5.82
CA SER A 30 -15.39 22.77 -4.60
C SER A 30 -15.91 21.71 -3.64
N TYR A 31 -15.03 21.20 -2.77
CA TYR A 31 -15.38 20.23 -1.75
C TYR A 31 -15.92 20.98 -0.54
N SER A 32 -16.99 20.44 0.07
CA SER A 32 -17.43 20.99 1.35
C SER A 32 -16.34 20.82 2.42
N PRO A 33 -16.24 21.71 3.42
CA PRO A 33 -15.28 21.56 4.51
C PRO A 33 -15.34 20.18 5.19
N ALA A 34 -16.53 19.58 5.28
CA ALA A 34 -16.73 18.22 5.78
C ALA A 34 -16.08 17.14 4.89
N GLN A 35 -16.19 17.26 3.56
CA GLN A 35 -15.52 16.37 2.61
C GLN A 35 -13.99 16.49 2.69
N GLY A 36 -13.48 17.71 2.90
CA GLY A 36 -12.05 17.95 3.11
C GLY A 36 -11.51 17.21 4.34
N LYS A 37 -12.21 17.32 5.48
CA LYS A 37 -11.87 16.60 6.71
C LYS A 37 -11.92 15.08 6.53
N ALA A 38 -12.98 14.56 5.92
CA ALA A 38 -13.12 13.13 5.64
C ALA A 38 -11.96 12.57 4.81
N ARG A 39 -11.54 13.30 3.76
CA ARG A 39 -10.38 12.93 2.93
C ARG A 39 -9.07 12.94 3.71
N ALA A 40 -8.87 13.94 4.58
CA ALA A 40 -7.69 14.02 5.42
C ALA A 40 -7.57 12.82 6.37
N ILE A 41 -8.69 12.40 6.97
CA ILE A 41 -8.78 11.21 7.84
C ILE A 41 -8.39 9.95 7.07
N VAL A 42 -9.00 9.72 5.90
CA VAL A 42 -8.69 8.56 5.05
C VAL A 42 -7.22 8.56 4.63
N LYS A 43 -6.67 9.72 4.25
CA LYS A 43 -5.26 9.87 3.86
C LYS A 43 -4.32 9.55 5.03
N LYS A 44 -4.61 10.06 6.23
CA LYS A 44 -3.83 9.79 7.45
C LYS A 44 -3.86 8.31 7.81
N TYR A 45 -5.04 7.69 7.77
CA TYR A 45 -5.21 6.26 8.02
C TYR A 45 -4.40 5.40 7.03
N ARG A 46 -4.55 5.65 5.72
CA ARG A 46 -3.80 4.92 4.67
C ARG A 46 -2.29 5.03 4.85
N LYS A 47 -1.80 6.24 5.17
CA LYS A 47 -0.36 6.45 5.46
C LYS A 47 0.09 5.64 6.68
N HIS A 48 -0.73 5.63 7.73
CA HIS A 48 -0.42 4.88 8.94
C HIS A 48 -0.38 3.36 8.71
N VAL A 49 -1.41 2.80 8.06
CA VAL A 49 -1.44 1.38 7.71
C VAL A 49 -0.24 1.00 6.86
N ARG A 50 0.08 1.79 5.82
CA ARG A 50 1.26 1.57 4.98
C ARG A 50 2.55 1.49 5.80
N ASN A 51 2.73 2.41 6.75
CA ASN A 51 3.91 2.43 7.61
C ASN A 51 3.98 1.19 8.53
N ILE A 52 2.84 0.69 9.02
CA ILE A 52 2.79 -0.55 9.80
C ILE A 52 3.18 -1.74 8.92
N GLU A 53 2.62 -1.86 7.73
CA GLU A 53 2.91 -2.98 6.84
C GLU A 53 4.38 -3.00 6.41
N PHE A 54 5.01 -1.84 6.16
CA PHE A 54 6.46 -1.78 5.94
C PHE A 54 7.29 -2.22 7.15
N LYS A 55 6.86 -1.89 8.38
CA LYS A 55 7.54 -2.35 9.60
C LYS A 55 7.44 -3.86 9.77
N LYS A 56 6.25 -4.43 9.53
CA LYS A 56 6.05 -5.89 9.54
C LYS A 56 6.90 -6.56 8.48
N LEU A 57 6.90 -6.03 7.26
CA LEU A 57 7.69 -6.59 6.16
C LEU A 57 9.19 -6.58 6.49
N LYS A 58 9.70 -5.47 7.02
CA LYS A 58 11.08 -5.39 7.51
C LYS A 58 11.38 -6.46 8.56
N SER A 59 10.47 -6.70 9.52
CA SER A 59 10.71 -7.66 10.60
C SER A 59 10.78 -9.13 10.14
N VAL A 60 10.21 -9.47 8.97
CA VAL A 60 10.22 -10.84 8.45
C VAL A 60 11.35 -11.11 7.45
N VAL A 61 12.00 -10.08 6.94
CA VAL A 61 13.09 -10.21 5.96
C VAL A 61 14.44 -10.17 6.70
N PRO A 62 15.18 -11.29 6.74
CA PRO A 62 16.37 -11.41 7.61
C PRO A 62 17.43 -10.34 7.33
N SER A 63 17.73 -10.06 6.06
CA SER A 63 18.79 -9.13 5.63
C SER A 63 18.60 -7.69 6.11
N ILE A 64 17.38 -7.28 6.44
CA ILE A 64 17.03 -5.90 6.82
C ILE A 64 16.38 -5.79 8.19
N SER A 65 16.12 -6.90 8.87
CA SER A 65 15.37 -6.95 10.12
C SER A 65 16.01 -6.11 11.24
N GLU A 66 17.34 -6.18 11.36
CA GLU A 66 18.13 -5.48 12.38
C GLU A 66 18.48 -4.03 12.00
N ASN A 67 18.49 -3.70 10.71
CA ASN A 67 18.94 -2.38 10.24
C ASN A 67 17.88 -1.29 10.52
N GLN A 68 18.19 -0.32 11.38
CA GLN A 68 17.24 0.73 11.74
C GLN A 68 16.88 1.70 10.59
N LYS A 69 17.78 1.90 9.62
CA LYS A 69 17.66 2.94 8.58
C LYS A 69 17.60 2.31 7.18
N VAL A 70 16.49 1.65 6.88
CA VAL A 70 16.23 1.01 5.57
C VAL A 70 15.18 1.81 4.81
N SER A 71 15.42 2.07 3.54
CA SER A 71 14.46 2.80 2.70
C SER A 71 13.27 1.92 2.28
N GLN A 72 12.14 2.51 1.87
CA GLN A 72 10.99 1.73 1.41
C GLN A 72 11.30 0.89 0.16
N THR A 73 12.10 1.43 -0.76
CA THR A 73 12.54 0.72 -1.97
C THR A 73 13.40 -0.48 -1.63
N GLU A 74 14.38 -0.28 -0.74
CA GLU A 74 15.28 -1.34 -0.28
C GLU A 74 14.51 -2.46 0.45
N ILE A 75 13.51 -2.12 1.28
CA ILE A 75 12.62 -3.13 1.89
C ILE A 75 11.97 -3.99 0.81
N LEU A 76 11.46 -3.39 -0.26
CA LEU A 76 10.79 -4.13 -1.34
C LEU A 76 11.77 -5.02 -2.12
N GLU A 77 12.94 -4.51 -2.47
CA GLU A 77 13.96 -5.26 -3.21
C GLU A 77 14.47 -6.47 -2.42
N GLU A 78 14.79 -6.27 -1.15
CA GLU A 78 15.22 -7.34 -0.24
C GLU A 78 14.11 -8.36 0.00
N THR A 79 12.85 -7.92 0.06
CA THR A 79 11.70 -8.83 0.13
C THR A 79 11.62 -9.73 -1.10
N ILE A 80 11.79 -9.17 -2.31
CA ILE A 80 11.74 -9.95 -3.56
C ILE A 80 12.86 -10.99 -3.56
N ARG A 81 14.10 -10.59 -3.21
CA ARG A 81 15.23 -11.51 -3.06
C ARG A 81 14.93 -12.63 -2.07
N TYR A 82 14.35 -12.29 -0.93
CA TYR A 82 14.04 -13.28 0.10
C TYR A 82 12.97 -14.28 -0.38
N ILE A 83 11.89 -13.81 -1.01
CA ILE A 83 10.86 -14.68 -1.62
C ILE A 83 11.49 -15.64 -2.63
N ASP A 84 12.39 -15.16 -3.48
CA ASP A 84 13.07 -15.98 -4.47
C ASP A 84 13.95 -17.07 -3.82
N SER A 85 14.68 -16.72 -2.76
CA SER A 85 15.47 -17.69 -2.00
C SER A 85 14.60 -18.76 -1.32
N LEU A 86 13.41 -18.38 -0.82
CA LEU A 86 12.47 -19.32 -0.21
C LEU A 86 11.87 -20.26 -1.25
N HIS A 87 11.56 -19.76 -2.45
CA HIS A 87 11.09 -20.59 -3.55
C HIS A 87 12.14 -21.62 -3.98
N GLN A 88 13.42 -21.22 -4.08
CA GLN A 88 14.51 -22.16 -4.40
C GLN A 88 14.67 -23.23 -3.32
N LYS A 89 14.74 -22.83 -2.04
CA LYS A 89 14.85 -23.78 -0.91
C LYS A 89 13.68 -24.75 -0.84
N LEU A 90 12.46 -24.28 -1.12
CA LEU A 90 11.29 -25.15 -1.15
C LEU A 90 11.34 -26.12 -2.33
N LEU A 91 11.82 -25.66 -3.49
CA LEU A 91 11.99 -26.50 -4.66
C LEU A 91 13.00 -27.63 -4.43
N GLU A 92 14.17 -27.29 -3.88
CA GLU A 92 15.21 -28.26 -3.51
C GLU A 92 14.67 -29.32 -2.54
N ARG A 93 13.91 -28.90 -1.53
CA ARG A 93 13.25 -29.83 -0.58
C ARG A 93 12.24 -30.74 -1.26
N ILE A 94 11.43 -30.22 -2.18
CA ILE A 94 10.46 -31.05 -2.89
C ILE A 94 11.15 -32.06 -3.81
N GLN A 95 12.28 -31.68 -4.41
CA GLN A 95 13.07 -32.58 -5.26
C GLN A 95 13.78 -33.67 -4.46
N THR A 96 14.20 -33.38 -3.22
CA THR A 96 14.95 -34.31 -2.35
C THR A 96 14.04 -35.18 -1.49
N ASP A 97 13.08 -34.57 -0.79
CA ASP A 97 12.22 -35.21 0.21
C ASP A 97 10.80 -35.50 -0.32
N GLY A 98 10.47 -35.00 -1.51
CA GLY A 98 9.13 -35.06 -2.07
C GLY A 98 8.20 -33.92 -1.58
N ILE A 99 6.95 -33.94 -2.05
CA ILE A 99 5.96 -32.91 -1.70
C ILE A 99 5.58 -33.02 -0.21
N PRO A 100 5.57 -31.92 0.57
CA PRO A 100 5.11 -31.95 1.96
C PRO A 100 3.60 -32.24 2.06
N ASP A 101 3.18 -32.96 3.10
CA ASP A 101 1.78 -33.43 3.25
C ASP A 101 0.73 -32.32 3.20
N GLN A 102 1.07 -31.15 3.73
CA GLN A 102 0.23 -29.94 3.69
C GLN A 102 -0.13 -29.50 2.27
N LEU A 103 0.76 -29.77 1.30
CA LEU A 103 0.52 -29.49 -0.10
C LEU A 103 -0.19 -30.66 -0.78
N LYS A 104 0.10 -31.92 -0.41
CA LYS A 104 -0.50 -33.12 -1.05
C LYS A 104 -2.02 -33.06 -1.08
N GLU A 105 -2.66 -32.62 0.00
CA GLU A 105 -4.12 -32.50 0.09
C GLU A 105 -4.68 -31.39 -0.83
N LYS A 106 -3.87 -30.37 -1.12
CA LYS A 106 -4.27 -29.18 -1.89
C LYS A 106 -3.79 -29.22 -3.35
N VAL A 107 -2.95 -30.20 -3.71
CA VAL A 107 -2.49 -30.43 -5.09
C VAL A 107 -3.52 -31.29 -5.83
N PRO A 108 -4.03 -30.87 -6.99
CA PRO A 108 -4.84 -31.73 -7.84
C PRO A 108 -4.06 -33.00 -8.22
N LEU A 109 -4.64 -34.19 -8.02
CA LEU A 109 -4.03 -35.50 -8.32
C LEU A 109 -3.43 -35.60 -9.74
N LYS A 110 -4.00 -34.85 -10.70
CA LYS A 110 -3.51 -34.76 -12.09
C LYS A 110 -2.10 -34.15 -12.21
N GLN A 111 -1.68 -33.32 -11.27
CA GLN A 111 -0.33 -32.72 -11.24
C GLN A 111 0.70 -33.64 -10.57
N LEU A 112 0.31 -34.45 -9.58
CA LEU A 112 1.20 -35.39 -8.90
C LEU A 112 1.73 -36.47 -9.87
N ASN A 113 0.88 -36.96 -10.78
CA ASN A 113 1.27 -37.98 -11.76
C ASN A 113 2.27 -37.47 -12.82
N SER A 114 2.38 -36.14 -12.99
CA SER A 114 3.30 -35.53 -13.97
C SER A 114 4.69 -35.24 -13.39
N MET A 115 4.92 -35.56 -12.11
CA MET A 115 6.16 -35.24 -11.37
C MET A 115 7.11 -36.43 -11.21
N ASN A 116 6.76 -37.61 -11.72
CA ASN A 116 7.57 -38.83 -11.60
C ASN A 116 8.75 -38.94 -12.60
N GLY A 117 9.24 -37.81 -13.13
CA GLY A 117 10.37 -37.87 -14.06
C GLY A 117 10.95 -36.53 -14.54
N ASN A 118 10.28 -35.40 -14.28
CA ASN A 118 10.75 -34.08 -14.70
C ASN A 118 10.93 -33.16 -13.49
N GLU A 119 12.04 -32.42 -13.49
CA GLU A 119 12.38 -31.39 -12.52
C GLU A 119 11.21 -30.41 -12.31
N LEU A 120 10.68 -30.32 -11.09
CA LEU A 120 9.63 -29.36 -10.77
C LEU A 120 10.20 -27.95 -11.00
N THR A 121 9.57 -27.16 -11.86
CA THR A 121 10.04 -25.80 -12.16
C THR A 121 9.48 -24.79 -11.15
N LYS A 122 10.17 -23.66 -10.96
CA LYS A 122 9.72 -22.56 -10.09
C LYS A 122 8.32 -22.04 -10.46
N SER A 123 7.96 -22.03 -11.73
CA SER A 123 6.64 -21.59 -12.20
C SER A 123 5.52 -22.58 -11.83
N GLN A 124 5.80 -23.88 -11.91
CA GLN A 124 4.89 -24.93 -11.44
C GLN A 124 4.71 -24.85 -9.92
N LEU A 125 5.80 -24.70 -9.17
CA LEU A 125 5.75 -24.49 -7.72
C LEU A 125 4.93 -23.24 -7.35
N SER A 126 5.15 -22.13 -8.05
CA SER A 126 4.40 -20.88 -7.82
C SER A 126 2.90 -21.07 -8.09
N SER A 127 2.55 -21.78 -9.16
CA SER A 127 1.15 -22.09 -9.50
C SER A 127 0.50 -23.01 -8.46
N LEU A 128 1.25 -24.00 -7.98
CA LEU A 128 0.83 -24.92 -6.94
C LEU A 128 0.54 -24.18 -5.63
N MET A 129 1.49 -23.38 -5.17
CA MET A 129 1.35 -22.57 -3.96
C MET A 129 0.19 -21.59 -4.07
N LYS A 130 0.04 -20.94 -5.24
CA LYS A 130 -1.08 -20.05 -5.49
C LYS A 130 -2.40 -20.79 -5.32
N ASN A 131 -2.57 -21.95 -5.94
CA ASN A 131 -3.82 -22.72 -5.85
C ASN A 131 -4.07 -23.22 -4.42
N ALA A 132 -3.05 -23.74 -3.75
CA ALA A 132 -3.17 -24.31 -2.40
C ALA A 132 -3.61 -23.27 -1.36
N PHE A 133 -3.16 -22.01 -1.50
CA PHE A 133 -3.41 -20.96 -0.52
C PHE A 133 -4.36 -19.85 -1.00
N GLN A 134 -4.90 -19.94 -2.22
CA GLN A 134 -5.75 -18.91 -2.83
C GLN A 134 -6.95 -18.54 -1.94
N GLU A 135 -7.62 -19.54 -1.38
CA GLU A 135 -8.80 -19.34 -0.54
C GLU A 135 -8.43 -18.59 0.75
N GLN A 136 -7.37 -19.04 1.43
CA GLN A 136 -6.86 -18.42 2.65
C GLN A 136 -6.50 -16.94 2.42
N PHE A 137 -5.77 -16.65 1.32
CA PHE A 137 -5.45 -15.27 0.96
C PHE A 137 -6.70 -14.42 0.68
N SER A 138 -7.70 -14.99 0.02
CA SER A 138 -8.94 -14.29 -0.34
C SER A 138 -9.78 -13.97 0.91
N LEU A 139 -9.90 -14.92 1.84
CA LEU A 139 -10.57 -14.74 3.12
C LEU A 139 -9.87 -13.67 3.96
N ASN A 140 -8.54 -13.75 4.09
CA ASN A 140 -7.77 -12.79 4.87
C ASN A 140 -7.84 -11.37 4.29
N LEU A 141 -7.81 -11.24 2.96
CA LEU A 141 -7.98 -9.96 2.28
C LEU A 141 -9.38 -9.37 2.52
N SER A 142 -10.43 -10.19 2.45
CA SER A 142 -11.81 -9.76 2.71
C SER A 142 -11.99 -9.30 4.17
N LYS A 143 -11.50 -10.10 5.13
CA LYS A 143 -11.49 -9.74 6.56
C LYS A 143 -10.77 -8.42 6.80
N LYS A 144 -9.59 -8.24 6.18
CA LYS A 144 -8.80 -7.00 6.29
C LYS A 144 -9.54 -5.79 5.71
N LYS A 145 -10.17 -5.92 4.53
CA LYS A 145 -10.98 -4.86 3.92
C LYS A 145 -12.15 -4.45 4.80
N LYS A 146 -12.86 -5.43 5.39
CA LYS A 146 -13.97 -5.18 6.31
C LYS A 146 -13.49 -4.40 7.54
N MET A 147 -12.40 -4.87 8.16
CA MET A 147 -11.79 -4.21 9.32
C MET A 147 -11.37 -2.76 9.02
N ASP A 148 -10.69 -2.53 7.90
CA ASP A 148 -10.27 -1.18 7.51
C ASP A 148 -11.47 -0.25 7.26
N SER A 149 -12.55 -0.78 6.67
CA SER A 149 -13.82 -0.06 6.48
C SER A 149 -14.45 0.33 7.82
N ASP A 150 -14.50 -0.59 8.78
CA ASP A 150 -15.07 -0.34 10.11
C ASP A 150 -14.26 0.69 10.91
N ILE A 151 -12.93 0.63 10.82
CA ILE A 151 -12.05 1.63 11.43
C ILE A 151 -12.29 3.01 10.82
N LEU A 152 -12.34 3.11 9.48
CA LEU A 152 -12.60 4.38 8.80
C LEU A 152 -13.98 4.95 9.14
N LYS A 153 -15.03 4.12 9.20
CA LYS A 153 -16.37 4.55 9.64
C LYS A 153 -16.33 5.15 11.04
N ARG A 154 -15.65 4.50 11.98
CA ARG A 154 -15.51 5.01 13.36
C ARG A 154 -14.72 6.33 13.42
N LEU A 155 -13.64 6.44 12.63
CA LEU A 155 -12.85 7.68 12.57
C LEU A 155 -13.64 8.84 11.97
N LEU A 156 -14.49 8.58 10.98
CA LEU A 156 -15.36 9.59 10.37
C LEU A 156 -16.52 9.99 11.28
N GLN A 157 -17.12 9.05 12.01
CA GLN A 157 -18.20 9.33 12.96
C GLN A 157 -17.74 10.18 14.16
N LYS A 158 -16.52 9.95 14.66
CA LYS A 158 -15.94 10.75 15.76
C LYS A 158 -15.73 12.22 15.43
N GLU A 159 -15.71 12.58 14.15
CA GLU A 159 -15.47 13.93 13.65
C GLU A 159 -16.75 14.61 13.14
N SER A 160 -17.91 13.96 13.30
CA SER A 160 -19.22 14.58 13.05
C SER A 160 -19.51 15.64 14.12
N PRO A 161 -20.08 16.81 13.76
CA PRO A 161 -20.25 17.90 14.71
C PRO A 161 -21.15 17.48 15.86
N ARG A 162 -20.68 17.62 17.09
CA ARG A 162 -21.59 17.97 18.17
C ARG A 162 -22.09 19.36 17.82
N GLU A 163 -23.35 19.47 17.42
CA GLU A 163 -24.03 20.75 17.37
C GLU A 163 -23.92 21.37 18.77
N ASP A 164 -23.06 22.37 18.93
CA ASP A 164 -22.99 23.21 20.14
C ASP A 164 -24.24 24.09 20.16
N SER A 165 -25.38 23.46 20.44
CA SER A 165 -26.63 24.14 20.78
C SER A 165 -26.49 24.70 22.19
N SER A 166 -25.91 25.89 22.32
CA SER A 166 -26.18 26.90 23.36
C SER A 166 -25.14 28.03 23.32
N ARG A 167 -25.30 29.00 22.41
CA ARG A 167 -24.84 30.38 22.68
C ARG A 167 -25.55 31.41 21.79
N SER A 168 -26.84 31.59 22.02
CA SER A 168 -27.55 32.83 21.67
C SER A 168 -27.41 33.81 22.84
N GLN A 169 -26.69 34.92 22.64
CA GLN A 169 -27.01 36.25 23.21
C GLN A 169 -26.01 37.32 22.71
N LEU A 170 -26.50 38.15 21.77
CA LEU A 170 -26.40 39.61 21.64
C LEU A 170 -25.10 40.36 22.04
N LEU A 171 -24.45 41.03 21.06
CA LEU A 171 -24.56 42.48 20.77
C LEU A 171 -23.23 43.10 20.24
N SER A 172 -23.32 43.70 19.03
CA SER A 172 -22.48 44.76 18.42
C SER A 172 -21.03 44.50 17.89
N PRO A 173 -20.71 44.94 16.64
CA PRO A 173 -19.35 45.16 16.12
C PRO A 173 -19.00 46.68 16.09
N PRO A 174 -17.88 47.17 15.48
CA PRO A 174 -16.53 46.63 15.26
C PRO A 174 -15.41 47.58 15.76
N ILE A 175 -14.19 47.10 16.05
CA ILE A 175 -12.96 47.91 15.88
C ILE A 175 -11.81 47.01 15.40
N CYS A 176 -11.27 47.33 14.22
CA CYS A 176 -10.03 46.79 13.72
C CYS A 176 -8.84 47.30 14.55
N ASN A 177 -7.93 46.42 14.97
CA ASN A 177 -6.53 46.82 15.05
C ASN A 177 -5.57 45.65 14.88
N ASN A 178 -4.55 45.88 14.07
CA ASN A 178 -3.44 44.96 13.82
C ASN A 178 -2.55 44.89 15.06
N ASN A 179 -2.03 43.69 15.38
CA ASN A 179 -0.61 43.40 15.58
C ASN A 179 -0.38 42.02 16.20
N SER A 180 0.70 41.39 15.75
CA SER A 180 1.49 40.35 16.44
C SER A 180 1.10 38.88 16.26
N SER A 181 1.94 38.22 15.45
CA SER A 181 2.57 36.90 15.67
C SER A 181 1.91 35.95 16.67
N THR A 182 1.36 34.84 16.16
CA THR A 182 1.24 33.60 16.94
C THR A 182 1.59 32.39 16.08
N THR A 183 2.69 31.75 16.45
CA THR A 183 3.03 30.38 16.11
C THR A 183 1.91 29.45 16.59
N ASN A 184 1.21 28.78 15.68
CA ASN A 184 0.33 27.66 16.04
C ASN A 184 0.83 26.38 15.38
N THR A 185 1.86 25.81 16.02
CA THR A 185 2.19 24.39 15.95
C THR A 185 1.03 23.60 16.55
N SER A 186 0.02 23.28 15.75
CA SER A 186 -1.00 22.31 16.14
C SER A 186 -0.38 20.91 16.14
N ALA A 187 0.16 20.54 17.30
CA ALA A 187 0.54 19.18 17.64
C ALA A 187 -0.70 18.28 17.55
N LEU A 188 -0.94 17.68 16.38
CA LEU A 188 -2.00 16.70 16.16
C LEU A 188 -1.64 15.38 16.85
N ASN A 189 -1.88 15.37 18.16
CA ASN A 189 -2.12 14.27 19.09
C ASN A 189 -1.86 12.85 18.51
N TYR A 190 -0.63 12.37 18.72
CA TYR A 190 -0.17 11.01 18.41
C TYR A 190 -0.90 9.90 19.20
N HIS A 191 -1.70 10.26 20.21
CA HIS A 191 -2.34 9.30 21.11
C HIS A 191 -3.60 8.65 20.51
N ASN A 192 -4.29 9.31 19.59
CA ASN A 192 -5.59 8.86 19.09
C ASN A 192 -5.54 7.74 18.04
N LEU A 193 -4.41 7.52 17.36
CA LEU A 193 -4.25 6.36 16.48
C LEU A 193 -3.88 5.10 17.27
N LYS A 194 -3.10 5.25 18.36
CA LYS A 194 -2.70 4.12 19.21
C LYS A 194 -3.92 3.43 19.82
N SER A 195 -4.88 4.17 20.40
CA SER A 195 -6.02 3.53 21.11
C SER A 195 -7.00 2.79 20.20
N ALA A 196 -7.08 3.15 18.90
CA ALA A 196 -7.89 2.42 17.94
C ALA A 196 -7.24 1.09 17.48
N THR A 197 -5.90 1.03 17.49
CA THR A 197 -5.14 -0.15 17.06
C THR A 197 -4.79 -1.08 18.23
N LEU A 198 -4.61 -0.56 19.46
CA LEU A 198 -4.20 -1.33 20.65
C LEU A 198 -5.30 -2.17 21.30
N LYS A 199 -6.55 -2.15 20.82
CA LYS A 199 -7.59 -3.05 21.35
C LYS A 199 -7.54 -4.47 20.78
N TYR A 200 -6.67 -4.75 19.80
CA TYR A 200 -6.71 -6.01 19.04
C TYR A 200 -5.32 -6.50 18.56
N ILE A 201 -4.24 -6.16 19.27
CA ILE A 201 -2.97 -6.92 19.25
C ILE A 201 -2.99 -7.81 20.49
#